data_AF-A0A961DCC6-F1
#
_entry.id   AF-A0A961DCC6-F1
#
_cell.length_a   1.000
_cell.length_b   1.000
_cell.length_c   1.000
_cell.angle_alpha   90.00
_cell.angle_beta   90.00
_cell.angle_gamma   90.00
#
_symmetry.space_group_name_H-M   'P 1'
#
loop_
_entity.id
_entity.type
_entity.pdbx_description
1 polymer ?
#
loop_
_entity_poly.entity_id
_entity_poly.type
_entity_poly.pdbx_seq_one_letter_code
_entity_poly.pdbx_strand_id
1 'polypeptide(L)' 'MSIGTKNRLAQTAALCRAHLRENHRDQLALVEEFIAEIEGAGQSHDPTSWNQFTDAKRSTTEMIQRVDAAFAKWLNP' A
#
# COMPACT_ATOMS: atom_id res chain seq x y z
N MET A 1 -13.78 -19.07 -9.51
CA MET A 1 -12.37 -19.40 -9.15
C MET A 1 -11.48 -18.21 -9.49
N SER A 2 -11.01 -17.45 -8.52
CA SER A 2 -10.02 -16.38 -8.76
C SER A 2 -9.02 -16.31 -7.60
N ILE A 3 -8.24 -17.39 -7.46
CA ILE A 3 -7.11 -17.46 -6.52
C ILE A 3 -5.98 -16.51 -6.97
N GLY A 4 -5.85 -16.27 -8.28
CA GLY A 4 -4.77 -15.44 -8.84
C GLY A 4 -4.84 -13.95 -8.46
N THR A 5 -6.02 -13.35 -8.34
CA THR A 5 -6.17 -11.92 -8.02
C THR A 5 -5.96 -11.61 -6.54
N LYS A 6 -6.44 -12.49 -5.63
CA LYS A 6 -6.23 -12.32 -4.19
C LYS A 6 -4.76 -12.42 -3.80
N ASN A 7 -4.03 -13.38 -4.37
CA ASN A 7 -2.59 -13.53 -4.11
C ASN A 7 -1.79 -12.33 -4.60
N ARG A 8 -2.23 -11.74 -5.72
CA ARG A 8 -1.59 -10.56 -6.29
C ARG A 8 -1.76 -9.32 -5.43
N LEU A 9 -2.96 -9.05 -4.94
CA LEU A 9 -3.21 -7.92 -4.03
C LEU A 9 -2.38 -8.03 -2.74
N ALA A 10 -2.27 -9.25 -2.19
CA ALA A 10 -1.41 -9.50 -1.05
C ALA A 10 0.08 -9.22 -1.36
N GLN A 11 0.58 -9.63 -2.54
CA GLN A 11 1.94 -9.30 -2.98
C GLN A 11 2.16 -7.81 -3.19
N THR A 12 1.20 -7.13 -3.81
CA THR A 12 1.19 -5.68 -4.03
C THR A 12 1.27 -4.93 -2.70
N ALA A 13 0.39 -5.27 -1.75
CA ALA A 13 0.40 -4.68 -0.41
C ALA A 13 1.74 -4.95 0.29
N ALA A 14 2.25 -6.19 0.25
CA ALA A 14 3.53 -6.53 0.86
C ALA A 14 4.69 -5.70 0.28
N LEU A 15 4.74 -5.49 -1.05
CA LEU A 15 5.74 -4.64 -1.69
C LEU A 15 5.66 -3.18 -1.24
N CYS A 16 4.46 -2.61 -1.19
CA CYS A 16 4.28 -1.23 -0.74
C CYS A 16 4.67 -1.06 0.73
N ARG A 17 4.27 -1.99 1.60
CA ARG A 17 4.64 -1.97 3.02
C ARG A 17 6.15 -2.09 3.20
N ALA A 18 6.80 -3.01 2.47
CA ALA A 18 8.26 -3.16 2.51
C ALA A 18 8.94 -1.88 2.05
N HIS A 19 8.51 -1.30 0.92
CA HIS A 19 9.08 -0.08 0.40
C HIS A 19 8.90 1.11 1.35
N LEU A 20 7.70 1.32 1.89
CA LEU A 20 7.44 2.38 2.86
C LEU A 20 8.29 2.19 4.12
N ARG A 21 8.44 0.96 4.62
CA ARG A 21 9.29 0.69 5.80
C ARG A 21 10.78 0.89 5.53
N GLU A 22 11.24 0.62 4.32
CA GLU A 22 12.63 0.86 3.92
C GLU A 22 12.91 2.35 3.68
N ASN A 23 11.99 3.05 3.00
CA ASN A 23 12.14 4.47 2.64
C ASN A 23 11.87 5.40 3.83
N HIS A 24 10.89 5.05 4.67
CA HIS A 24 10.46 5.80 5.86
C HIS A 24 10.78 5.03 7.14
N ARG A 25 12.02 4.54 7.26
CA ARG A 25 12.47 3.75 8.41
C ARG A 25 12.42 4.52 9.73
N ASP A 26 12.56 5.84 9.68
CA ASP A 26 12.43 6.73 10.84
C ASP A 26 10.96 6.93 11.26
N GLN A 27 10.00 6.64 10.38
CA GLN A 27 8.57 6.91 10.56
C GLN A 27 7.72 5.64 10.49
N LEU A 28 8.25 4.51 10.97
CA LEU A 28 7.57 3.20 10.94
C LEU A 28 6.17 3.24 11.56
N ALA A 29 5.99 3.98 12.67
CA ALA A 29 4.70 4.12 13.31
C ALA A 29 3.66 4.77 12.37
N LEU A 30 4.04 5.85 11.68
CA LEU A 30 3.18 6.55 10.72
C LEU A 30 2.90 5.71 9.48
N VAL A 31 3.90 4.96 9.02
CA VAL A 31 3.72 3.98 7.94
C VAL A 31 2.68 2.94 8.33
N GLU A 32 2.74 2.41 9.56
CA GLU A 32 1.74 1.45 10.05
C GLU A 32 0.35 2.05 10.19
N GLU A 33 0.23 3.30 10.63
CA GLU A 33 -1.05 4.03 10.68
C GLU A 33 -1.63 4.25 9.27
N PHE A 34 -0.81 4.67 8.31
CA PHE A 34 -1.23 4.84 6.92
C PHE A 34 -1.64 3.52 6.27
N ILE A 35 -0.90 2.44 6.53
CA ILE A 35 -1.27 1.09 6.08
C ILE A 35 -2.62 0.68 6.68
N ALA A 36 -2.82 0.92 7.98
CA ALA A 36 -4.08 0.64 8.67
C ALA A 36 -5.24 1.49 8.13
N GLU A 37 -4.98 2.73 7.72
CA GLU A 37 -5.99 3.59 7.08
C GLU A 37 -6.39 3.06 5.69
N ILE A 38 -5.42 2.61 4.88
CA ILE A 38 -5.69 2.03 3.55
C ILE A 38 -6.42 0.69 3.65
N GLU A 39 -5.93 -0.22 4.49
CA GLU A 39 -6.49 -1.56 4.61
C GLU A 39 -7.75 -1.61 5.47
N GLY A 40 -8.03 -0.53 6.20
CA GLY A 40 -9.10 -0.44 7.18
C GLY A 40 -8.64 -0.93 8.55
N ALA A 41 -8.81 -0.10 9.59
CA ALA A 41 -8.57 -0.48 10.96
C ALA A 41 -9.74 -1.35 11.46
N GLY A 42 -9.53 -2.67 11.63
CA GLY A 42 -10.49 -3.56 12.29
C GLY A 42 -10.70 -4.92 11.60
N GLN A 43 -11.94 -5.42 11.62
CA GLN A 43 -12.30 -6.77 11.14
C GLN A 43 -12.40 -6.88 9.61
N SER A 44 -12.28 -5.75 8.90
CA SER A 44 -12.38 -5.66 7.44
C SER A 44 -11.05 -5.21 6.86
N HIS A 45 -10.03 -6.06 7.01
CA HIS A 45 -8.75 -5.91 6.34
C HIS A 45 -8.96 -6.14 4.84
N ASP A 46 -9.11 -5.06 4.08
CA ASP A 46 -9.42 -5.15 2.64
C ASP A 46 -8.19 -4.79 1.79
N PRO A 47 -7.42 -5.79 1.32
CA PRO A 47 -6.25 -5.55 0.49
C PRO A 47 -6.63 -5.06 -0.92
N THR A 48 -7.92 -4.99 -1.28
CA THR A 48 -8.34 -4.40 -2.56
C THR A 48 -8.15 -2.89 -2.59
N SER A 49 -8.06 -2.20 -1.44
CA SER A 49 -7.73 -0.77 -1.38
C SER A 49 -6.37 -0.46 -2.01
N TRP A 50 -5.38 -1.36 -1.89
CA TRP A 50 -4.08 -1.21 -2.56
C TRP A 50 -4.16 -1.27 -4.09
N ASN A 51 -5.25 -1.82 -4.63
CA ASN A 51 -5.48 -1.85 -6.07
C ASN A 51 -5.64 -0.43 -6.65
N GLN A 52 -6.02 0.57 -5.84
CA GLN A 52 -6.09 1.96 -6.29
C GLN A 52 -4.72 2.53 -6.70
N PHE A 53 -3.65 2.00 -6.13
CA PHE A 53 -2.27 2.35 -6.50
C PHE A 53 -1.73 1.48 -7.63
N THR A 54 -2.39 0.36 -7.91
CA THR A 54 -1.94 -0.61 -8.90
C THR A 54 -2.49 -0.22 -10.28
N ASP A 55 -1.63 0.30 -11.16
CA ASP A 55 -2.03 0.71 -12.50
C ASP A 55 -2.30 -0.48 -13.44
N ALA A 56 -3.17 -0.30 -14.44
CA ALA A 56 -3.44 -1.28 -15.49
C ALA A 56 -2.18 -1.72 -16.26
N LYS A 57 -1.16 -0.84 -16.35
CA LYS A 57 0.16 -1.13 -16.93
C LYS A 57 1.08 -1.96 -16.03
N ARG A 58 0.70 -2.22 -14.77
CA ARG A 58 1.41 -3.13 -13.84
C ARG A 58 2.85 -2.68 -13.52
N SER A 59 3.14 -1.39 -13.60
CA SER A 59 4.46 -0.87 -13.28
C SER A 59 4.61 -0.74 -11.77
N THR A 60 5.37 -1.64 -11.15
CA THR A 60 5.66 -1.62 -9.70
C THR A 60 6.27 -0.29 -9.27
N THR A 61 7.11 0.32 -10.11
CA THR A 61 7.75 1.61 -9.84
C THR A 61 6.73 2.75 -9.74
N GLU A 62 5.81 2.86 -10.70
CA GLU A 62 4.76 3.89 -10.65
C GLU A 62 3.81 3.68 -9.47
N MET A 63 3.48 2.43 -9.17
CA MET A 63 2.66 2.07 -8.01
C MET A 63 3.32 2.52 -6.70
N ILE A 64 4.61 2.24 -6.53
CA ILE A 64 5.37 2.68 -5.36
C ILE A 64 5.43 4.20 -5.30
N GLN A 65 5.69 4.90 -6.41
CA GLN A 65 5.70 6.36 -6.44
C GLN A 65 4.34 6.97 -6.06
N ARG A 66 3.23 6.36 -6.49
CA ARG A 66 1.88 6.80 -6.10
C ARG A 66 1.62 6.61 -4.60
N VAL A 67 2.09 5.49 -4.04
CA VAL A 67 1.99 5.21 -2.61
C VAL A 67 2.81 6.20 -1.80
N ASP A 68 4.04 6.48 -2.22
CA ASP A 68 4.90 7.45 -1.56
C ASP A 68 4.31 8.87 -1.63
N ALA A 69 3.79 9.26 -2.80
CA ALA A 69 3.10 10.54 -2.96
C ALA A 69 1.81 10.63 -2.12
N ALA A 70 1.06 9.54 -1.98
CA ALA A 70 -0.13 9.48 -1.13
C ALA A 70 0.24 9.55 0.36
N PHE A 71 1.30 8.85 0.76
CA PHE A 71 1.84 8.93 2.12
C PHE A 71 2.34 10.35 2.43
N ALA A 72 3.08 10.98 1.52
CA ALA A 72 3.57 12.35 1.69
C ALA A 72 2.43 13.37 1.80
N LYS A 73 1.34 13.18 1.04
CA LYS A 73 0.12 14.00 1.17
C LYS A 73 -0.64 13.73 2.47
N TRP A 74 -0.66 12.49 2.93
CA TRP A 74 -1.26 12.13 4.21
C TRP A 74 -0.46 12.74 5.39
N LEU A 75 0.86 12.76 5.27
CA LEU A 75 1.77 13.35 6.24
C LEU A 75 1.69 14.89 6.27
N ASN A 76 1.43 15.52 5.13
CA ASN A 76 1.28 16.98 4.98
C ASN A 76 -0.02 17.32 4.23
N PRO A 77 -1.17 17.37 4.94
CA PRO A 77 -2.48 17.67 4.35
C PRO A 77 -2.63 19.11 3.85
#